data_AF-A0A1U7WDM1-F1
#
_entry.id   AF-A0A1U7WDM1-F1
#
_cell.length_a   1.000
_cell.length_b   1.000
_cell.length_c   1.000
_cell.angle_alpha   90.00
_cell.angle_beta   90.00
_cell.angle_gamma   90.00
#
_symmetry.space_group_name_H-M   'P 1'
#
loop_
_entity.id
_entity.type
_entity.pdbx_description
1 polymer ?
#
loop_
_entity_poly.entity_id
_entity_poly.type
_entity_poly.pdbx_seq_one_letter_code
_entity_poly.pdbx_strand_id
1 'polypeptide(L)'
;MKWRGLVLGSKTIPKHKFILWLALMGRLATVDRIQKWGVKVQSDCVLCNTGAEETLQHLFFQCSYSAYIWNSILQWLGEKRKVSNWEEETEWISRKTRNNRPRAQILQFLYGTTVYHLWSERNIRRFQDKKKKSRQ
;
A
#
# COMPACT_ATOMS: atom_id res chain seq x y z
N MET A 1 -2.07 17.93 0.84
CA MET A 1 -2.82 16.77 0.32
C MET A 1 -4.14 16.60 1.10
N LYS A 2 -5.31 16.43 0.45
CA LYS A 2 -6.62 16.29 1.12
C LYS A 2 -7.03 14.80 1.26
N TRP A 3 -6.51 14.10 2.27
CA TRP A 3 -6.79 12.67 2.53
C TRP A 3 -8.29 12.34 2.67
N ARG A 4 -9.10 13.30 3.12
CA ARG A 4 -10.56 13.13 3.32
C ARG A 4 -11.27 12.65 2.05
N GLY A 5 -10.89 13.19 0.89
CA GLY A 5 -11.48 12.77 -0.38
C GLY A 5 -11.15 11.32 -0.73
N LEU A 6 -9.91 10.90 -0.47
CA LEU A 6 -9.41 9.55 -0.75
C LEU A 6 -10.03 8.48 0.16
N VAL A 7 -10.25 8.80 1.43
CA VAL A 7 -10.69 7.84 2.45
C VAL A 7 -12.19 7.90 2.70
N LEU A 8 -12.75 9.09 2.97
CA LEU A 8 -14.13 9.27 3.38
C LEU A 8 -15.10 9.20 2.20
N GLY A 9 -14.69 9.74 1.04
CA GLY A 9 -15.51 9.75 -0.18
C GLY A 9 -15.54 8.44 -0.96
N SER A 10 -14.65 7.49 -0.66
CA SER A 10 -14.59 6.23 -1.40
C SER A 10 -15.72 5.27 -1.01
N LYS A 11 -16.18 4.44 -1.94
CA LYS A 11 -17.07 3.30 -1.65
C LYS A 11 -16.28 2.02 -1.30
N THR A 12 -15.04 2.17 -0.84
CA THR A 12 -14.16 1.04 -0.49
C THR A 12 -14.58 0.37 0.82
N ILE A 13 -14.21 -0.90 0.97
CA ILE A 13 -14.41 -1.70 2.19
C ILE A 13 -13.82 -0.94 3.40
N PRO A 14 -14.54 -0.85 4.54
CA PRO A 14 -14.09 -0.09 5.72
C PRO A 14 -12.69 -0.46 6.20
N LYS A 15 -12.35 -1.75 6.19
CA LYS A 15 -11.01 -2.22 6.58
C LYS A 15 -9.90 -1.68 5.67
N HIS A 16 -10.17 -1.57 4.36
CA HIS A 16 -9.21 -1.01 3.40
C HIS A 16 -9.06 0.50 3.60
N LYS A 17 -10.17 1.21 3.85
CA LYS A 17 -10.15 2.64 4.18
C LYS A 17 -9.29 2.93 5.41
N PHE A 18 -9.41 2.12 6.45
CA PHE A 18 -8.64 2.29 7.68
C PHE A 18 -7.14 2.15 7.44
N ILE A 19 -6.71 1.09 6.74
CA ILE A 19 -5.30 0.90 6.39
C ILE A 19 -4.79 2.00 5.47
N LEU A 20 -5.57 2.38 4.46
CA LEU A 20 -5.21 3.48 3.57
C LEU A 20 -5.05 4.80 4.34
N TRP A 21 -5.96 5.10 5.27
CA TRP A 21 -5.85 6.28 6.12
C TRP A 21 -4.58 6.28 6.96
N LEU A 22 -4.23 5.14 7.58
CA LEU A 22 -2.98 5.01 8.32
C LEU A 22 -1.76 5.21 7.40
N ALA A 23 -1.79 4.68 6.18
CA ALA A 23 -0.73 4.86 5.18
C ALA A 23 -0.55 6.35 4.84
N LEU A 24 -1.66 7.05 4.53
CA LEU A 24 -1.66 8.48 4.21
C LEU A 24 -1.16 9.36 5.35
N MET A 25 -1.39 8.93 6.60
CA MET A 25 -0.89 9.62 7.79
C MET A 25 0.55 9.23 8.16
N GLY A 26 1.19 8.34 7.40
CA GLY A 26 2.52 7.80 7.72
C GLY A 26 2.55 7.00 9.04
N ARG A 27 1.41 6.44 9.44
CA ARG A 27 1.19 5.76 10.74
C ARG A 27 1.17 4.23 10.65
N LEU A 28 1.49 3.65 9.50
CA LEU A 28 1.71 2.21 9.39
C LEU A 28 3.01 1.79 10.09
N ALA A 29 3.03 0.59 10.65
CA ALA A 29 4.19 0.02 11.33
C ALA A 29 5.23 -0.54 10.31
N THR A 30 5.74 0.34 9.45
CA THR A 30 6.86 0.05 8.56
C THR A 30 8.14 -0.16 9.37
N VAL A 31 9.13 -0.84 8.79
CA VAL A 31 10.36 -1.20 9.50
C VAL A 31 11.12 0.02 10.00
N ASP A 32 11.26 1.05 9.16
CA ASP A 32 11.91 2.31 9.53
C ASP A 32 11.28 2.95 10.78
N ARG A 33 9.96 2.80 10.95
CA ARG A 33 9.23 3.35 12.09
C ARG A 33 9.32 2.47 13.32
N ILE A 34 9.29 1.15 13.14
CA ILE A 34 9.50 0.17 14.22
C ILE A 34 10.92 0.33 14.83
N GLN A 35 11.93 0.53 13.99
CA GLN A 35 13.31 0.76 14.43
C GLN A 35 13.44 2.07 15.22
N LYS A 36 12.72 3.14 14.85
CA LYS A 36 12.65 4.39 15.63
C LYS A 36 12.05 4.19 17.03
N TRP A 37 11.29 3.13 17.26
CA TRP A 37 10.79 2.74 18.58
C TRP A 37 11.78 1.88 19.38
N GLY A 38 13.01 1.68 18.88
CA GLY A 38 14.05 0.90 19.54
C GLY A 38 13.94 -0.61 19.31
N VAL A 39 13.01 -1.07 18.48
CA VAL A 39 12.84 -2.50 18.18
C VAL A 39 13.80 -2.90 17.06
N LYS A 40 14.71 -3.82 17.36
CA LYS A 40 15.67 -4.37 16.36
C LYS A 40 14.96 -5.37 15.46
N VAL A 41 14.82 -5.01 14.18
CA VAL A 41 14.29 -5.85 13.10
C VAL A 41 15.16 -5.66 11.85
N GLN A 42 15.25 -6.69 11.01
CA GLN A 42 16.01 -6.62 9.75
C GLN A 42 15.45 -5.49 8.87
N SER A 43 16.29 -4.66 8.26
CA SER A 43 15.79 -3.48 7.51
C SER A 43 15.15 -3.84 6.16
N ASP A 44 15.36 -5.05 5.67
CA ASP A 44 15.01 -5.48 4.32
C ASP A 44 13.51 -5.62 4.06
N CYS A 45 13.12 -5.31 2.82
CA CYS A 45 11.76 -5.50 2.33
C CYS A 45 11.49 -6.97 1.96
N VAL A 46 10.56 -7.59 2.69
CA VAL A 46 10.13 -8.99 2.51
C VAL A 46 9.29 -9.25 1.26
N LEU A 47 8.88 -8.19 0.53
CA LEU A 47 8.10 -8.33 -0.69
C LEU A 47 8.98 -8.59 -1.91
N CYS A 48 10.11 -7.89 -2.04
CA CYS A 48 11.01 -8.01 -3.19
C CYS A 48 12.28 -8.81 -2.90
N ASN A 49 12.70 -8.97 -1.64
CA ASN A 49 13.92 -9.69 -1.25
C ASN A 49 15.19 -9.22 -1.98
N THR A 50 15.27 -7.93 -2.34
CA THR A 50 16.43 -7.34 -3.03
C THR A 50 17.45 -6.72 -2.08
N GLY A 51 17.27 -6.87 -0.76
CA GLY A 51 18.07 -6.20 0.27
C GLY A 51 17.78 -4.70 0.43
N ALA A 52 16.77 -4.16 -0.27
CA ALA A 52 16.35 -2.77 -0.13
C ALA A 52 15.63 -2.53 1.20
N GLU A 53 15.84 -1.36 1.80
CA GLU A 53 15.21 -1.02 3.08
C GLU A 53 13.70 -0.81 2.96
N GLU A 54 12.94 -1.37 3.89
CA GLU A 54 11.49 -1.21 3.95
C GLU A 54 11.08 0.12 4.59
N THR A 55 10.75 1.07 3.72
CA THR A 55 10.07 2.33 4.05
C THR A 55 8.65 2.33 3.48
N LEU A 56 7.82 3.30 3.86
CA LEU A 56 6.48 3.47 3.26
C LEU A 56 6.55 3.60 1.73
N GLN A 57 7.50 4.40 1.25
CA GLN A 57 7.80 4.66 -0.15
C GLN A 57 8.23 3.40 -0.90
N HIS A 58 9.14 2.65 -0.28
CA HIS A 58 9.58 1.38 -0.83
C HIS A 58 8.40 0.40 -0.89
N LEU A 59 7.69 0.21 0.22
CA LEU A 59 6.60 -0.75 0.35
C LEU A 59 5.47 -0.50 -0.64
N PHE A 60 5.12 0.76 -0.88
CA PHE A 60 4.05 1.15 -1.79
C PHE A 60 4.63 1.85 -3.03
N PHE A 61 4.82 1.03 -4.07
CA PHE A 61 5.06 1.37 -5.48
C PHE A 61 6.51 1.54 -5.95
N GLN A 62 7.50 1.66 -5.06
CA GLN A 62 8.91 1.55 -5.47
C GLN A 62 9.45 0.11 -5.40
N CYS A 63 8.90 -0.72 -4.51
CA CYS A 63 9.21 -2.15 -4.44
C CYS A 63 8.73 -2.83 -5.73
N SER A 64 9.61 -3.60 -6.39
CA SER A 64 9.31 -4.27 -7.67
C SER A 64 8.04 -5.12 -7.63
N TYR A 65 7.79 -5.83 -6.54
CA TYR A 65 6.57 -6.61 -6.31
C TYR A 65 5.31 -5.71 -6.28
N SER A 66 5.36 -4.64 -5.49
CA SER A 66 4.23 -3.71 -5.37
C SER A 66 3.98 -2.92 -6.66
N ALA A 67 5.05 -2.51 -7.35
CA ALA A 67 5.01 -1.79 -8.60
C ALA A 67 4.42 -2.64 -9.71
N TYR A 68 4.79 -3.92 -9.78
CA TYR A 68 4.22 -4.87 -10.73
C TYR A 68 2.71 -4.99 -10.57
N ILE A 69 2.22 -5.25 -9.35
CA ILE A 69 0.78 -5.38 -9.06
C ILE A 69 0.03 -4.11 -9.46
N TRP A 70 0.53 -2.95 -9.03
CA TRP A 70 -0.14 -1.69 -9.32
C TRP A 70 -0.13 -1.36 -10.82
N ASN A 71 0.99 -1.61 -11.50
CA ASN A 71 1.09 -1.42 -12.94
C ASN A 71 0.13 -2.32 -13.71
N SER A 72 -0.03 -3.59 -13.32
CA SER A 72 -1.00 -4.50 -13.93
C SER A 72 -2.45 -3.99 -13.78
N ILE A 73 -2.80 -3.42 -12.61
CA ILE A 73 -4.12 -2.82 -12.39
C ILE A 73 -4.31 -1.58 -13.27
N LEU A 74 -3.31 -0.71 -13.38
CA LEU A 74 -3.36 0.47 -14.24
C LEU A 74 -3.50 0.08 -15.72
N GLN A 75 -2.76 -0.92 -16.18
CA GLN A 75 -2.87 -1.45 -17.54
C GLN A 75 -4.26 -2.03 -17.82
N TRP A 76 -4.83 -2.80 -16.88
CA TRP A 76 -6.18 -3.32 -16.98
C TRP A 76 -7.24 -2.20 -17.08
N LEU A 77 -7.03 -1.09 -16.37
CA LEU A 77 -7.87 0.10 -16.50
C LEU A 77 -7.63 0.89 -17.80
N GLY A 78 -6.56 0.61 -18.55
CA GLY A 78 -6.14 1.37 -19.72
C GLY A 78 -5.41 2.68 -19.40
N GLU A 79 -4.88 2.84 -18.19
CA GLU A 79 -4.06 4.01 -17.82
C GLU A 79 -2.62 3.84 -18.33
N LYS A 80 -2.26 4.59 -19.37
CA LYS A 80 -0.91 4.57 -19.98
C LYS A 80 0.05 5.46 -19.19
N ARG A 81 0.53 5.00 -18.04
CA ARG A 81 1.53 5.71 -17.23
C ARG A 81 2.49 4.74 -16.54
N LYS A 82 3.69 5.23 -16.23
CA LYS A 82 4.64 4.52 -15.37
C LYS A 82 4.22 4.72 -13.91
N VAL A 83 4.28 3.64 -13.13
CA VAL A 83 4.13 3.70 -11.68
C VAL A 83 5.28 4.50 -11.08
N SER A 84 4.97 5.45 -10.20
CA SER A 84 5.93 6.29 -9.49
C SER A 84 5.96 5.97 -7.99
N ASN A 85 6.62 6.82 -7.20
CA ASN A 85 6.68 6.75 -5.75
C ASN A 85 5.32 7.00 -5.07
N TRP A 86 5.26 6.74 -3.76
CA TRP A 86 4.02 6.81 -2.98
C TRP A 86 3.33 8.18 -3.07
N GLU A 87 4.06 9.28 -2.91
CA GLU A 87 3.46 10.62 -2.88
C GLU A 87 2.90 11.01 -4.25
N GLU A 88 3.64 10.75 -5.32
CA GLU A 88 3.20 11.02 -6.69
C GLU A 88 1.97 10.19 -7.08
N GLU A 89 1.96 8.90 -6.70
CA GLU A 89 0.80 8.03 -6.91
C GLU A 89 -0.43 8.52 -6.12
N THR A 90 -0.22 8.89 -4.86
CA THR A 90 -1.28 9.39 -3.99
C THR A 90 -1.86 10.71 -4.50
N GLU A 91 -1.00 11.63 -4.94
CA GLU A 91 -1.43 12.90 -5.53
C GLU A 91 -2.19 12.69 -6.83
N TRP A 92 -1.69 11.81 -7.70
CA TRP A 92 -2.35 11.46 -8.94
C TRP A 92 -3.75 10.88 -8.72
N ILE A 93 -3.89 9.90 -7.80
CA ILE A 93 -5.20 9.37 -7.41
C ILE A 93 -6.08 10.49 -6.86
N SER A 94 -5.56 11.32 -5.94
CA SER A 94 -6.33 12.41 -5.32
C SER A 94 -6.86 13.41 -6.33
N ARG A 95 -6.18 13.62 -7.47
CA ARG A 95 -6.65 14.44 -8.58
C ARG A 95 -7.71 13.72 -9.42
N LYS A 96 -7.46 12.47 -9.79
CA LYS A 96 -8.34 11.67 -10.66
C LYS A 96 -9.69 11.34 -10.01
N THR A 97 -9.70 11.19 -8.68
CA THR A 97 -10.89 10.76 -7.92
C THR A 97 -11.66 11.92 -7.27
N ARG A 98 -11.46 13.18 -7.73
CA ARG A 98 -12.23 14.34 -7.24
C ARG A 98 -13.69 14.38 -7.68
N ASN A 99 -14.01 13.65 -8.76
CA ASN A 99 -15.35 13.62 -9.33
C ASN A 99 -16.04 12.29 -9.00
N ASN A 100 -17.37 12.27 -9.09
CA ASN A 100 -18.19 11.10 -8.77
C ASN A 100 -18.38 10.14 -9.95
N ARG A 101 -17.58 10.22 -11.03
CA ARG A 101 -17.75 9.33 -12.19
C ARG A 101 -17.46 7.87 -11.80
N PRO A 102 -18.15 6.86 -12.38
CA PRO A 102 -17.92 5.46 -12.05
C PRO A 102 -16.45 5.03 -12.15
N ARG A 103 -15.76 5.46 -13.21
CA ARG A 103 -14.33 5.17 -13.40
C ARG A 103 -13.44 5.73 -12.26
N ALA A 104 -13.76 6.93 -11.77
CA ALA A 104 -13.06 7.52 -10.64
C ALA A 104 -13.29 6.73 -9.34
N GLN A 105 -14.52 6.27 -9.10
CA GLN A 105 -14.86 5.43 -7.95
C GLN A 105 -14.15 4.07 -8.01
N ILE A 106 -14.11 3.43 -9.18
CA ILE A 106 -13.40 2.16 -9.39
C ILE A 106 -11.90 2.33 -9.14
N LEU A 107 -11.29 3.38 -9.69
CA LEU A 107 -9.87 3.66 -9.48
C LEU A 107 -9.56 3.88 -8.00
N GLN A 108 -10.39 4.65 -7.29
CA GLN A 108 -10.25 4.88 -5.86
C GLN A 108 -10.38 3.60 -5.04
N PHE A 109 -11.35 2.75 -5.41
CA PHE A 109 -11.57 1.45 -4.80
C PHE A 109 -10.33 0.55 -4.95
N LEU A 110 -9.84 0.41 -6.19
CA LEU A 110 -8.70 -0.44 -6.50
C LEU A 110 -7.42 0.05 -5.83
N TYR A 111 -7.21 1.36 -5.76
CA TYR A 111 -6.09 1.93 -5.03
C TYR A 111 -6.11 1.56 -3.54
N GLY A 112 -7.24 1.78 -2.85
CA GLY A 112 -7.38 1.41 -1.45
C GLY A 112 -7.25 -0.11 -1.20
N THR A 113 -7.79 -0.92 -2.11
CA THR A 113 -7.68 -2.38 -2.07
C THR A 113 -6.24 -2.84 -2.29
N THR A 114 -5.50 -2.23 -3.22
CA THR A 114 -4.08 -2.55 -3.47
C THR A 114 -3.23 -2.24 -2.24
N VAL A 115 -3.38 -1.04 -1.66
CA VAL A 115 -2.66 -0.66 -0.44
C VAL A 115 -2.97 -1.62 0.70
N TYR A 116 -4.24 -1.99 0.88
CA TYR A 116 -4.62 -2.95 1.91
C TYR A 116 -3.99 -4.34 1.70
N HIS A 117 -4.06 -4.90 0.48
CA HIS A 117 -3.54 -6.24 0.23
C HIS A 117 -2.01 -6.29 0.25
N LEU A 118 -1.33 -5.25 -0.24
CA LEU A 118 0.13 -5.14 -0.10
C LEU A 118 0.55 -5.09 1.37
N TRP A 119 -0.15 -4.28 2.19
CA TRP A 119 0.09 -4.23 3.62
C TRP A 119 -0.16 -5.58 4.31
N SER A 120 -1.26 -6.25 3.95
CA SER A 120 -1.62 -7.57 4.48
C SER A 120 -0.57 -8.61 4.11
N GLU A 121 -0.16 -8.67 2.85
CA GLU A 121 0.84 -9.61 2.34
C GLU A 121 2.19 -9.40 3.03
N ARG A 122 2.64 -8.15 3.14
CA ARG A 122 3.85 -7.81 3.89
C ARG A 122 3.77 -8.33 5.33
N ASN A 123 2.66 -8.09 6.03
CA ASN A 123 2.51 -8.53 7.41
C ASN A 123 2.49 -10.06 7.54
N ILE A 124 1.90 -10.77 6.58
CA ILE A 124 1.92 -12.23 6.53
C ILE A 124 3.38 -12.72 6.41
N ARG A 125 4.12 -12.23 5.41
CA ARG A 125 5.53 -12.65 5.21
C ARG A 125 6.43 -12.30 6.39
N ARG A 126 6.17 -11.17 7.03
CA ARG A 126 7.01 -10.64 8.12
C ARG A 126 6.74 -11.31 9.47
N PHE A 127 5.48 -11.54 9.81
CA PHE A 127 5.07 -11.92 11.16
C PHE A 127 4.43 -13.31 11.24
N GLN A 128 4.04 -13.90 10.11
CA GLN A 128 3.36 -15.19 10.08
C GLN A 128 4.23 -16.30 9.48
N ASP A 129 5.54 -16.26 9.71
CA ASP A 129 6.43 -17.39 9.43
C ASP A 129 5.79 -18.67 10.03
N LYS A 130 5.25 -19.55 9.17
CA LYS A 130 4.33 -20.63 9.55
C LYS A 130 5.06 -21.64 10.46
N LYS A 131 5.06 -21.39 11.77
CA LYS A 131 5.25 -22.42 12.80
C LYS A 131 3.95 -22.58 13.57
N LYS A 132 2.97 -23.22 12.93
CA LYS A 132 2.00 -24.00 13.72
C LYS A 132 2.80 -25.14 14.35
N LYS A 133 3.15 -25.02 15.63
CA LYS A 133 3.51 -26.19 16.43
C LYS A 133 2.32 -27.15 16.36
N SER A 134 2.53 -28.36 15.85
CA SER A 134 1.61 -29.46 16.15
C SER A 134 1.49 -29.52 17.67
N ARG A 135 0.26 -29.41 18.17
CA ARG A 135 -0.02 -29.92 19.52
C ARG A 135 0.18 -31.43 19.43
N GLN A 136 1.06 -31.93 20.30
CA GLN A 136 1.16 -33.36 20.62
C GLN A 136 -0.20 -33.90 21.02
#